data_AF-A0A5C5FLE6-F1
#
_entry.id   AF-A0A5C5FLE6-F1
#
_cell.length_a   1.000
_cell.length_b   1.000
_cell.length_c   1.000
_cell.angle_alpha   90.00
_cell.angle_beta   90.00
_cell.angle_gamma   90.00
#
_symmetry.space_group_name_H-M   'P 1'
#
loop_
_entity.id
_entity.type
_entity.pdbx_description
1 polymer ?
#
loop_
_entity_poly.entity_id
_entity_poly.type
_entity_poly.pdbx_seq_one_letter_code
_entity_poly.pdbx_strand_id
1 'polypeptide(L)'
;MAHESWDEVCTVCDKAGTMRCGSCKFWPAHKPLCGRPLDVFFFPPLTPIEVEELERVKDKPYQPYSPAHQGGTFRQYITGPALGLTWEVFLEHVRSAPSIASADSSQSQGLRNDLLVRSRTHLLLIAREKDLRLHLSQSPLWHSFSGAAERHVERCVDEVAETLGRRAWDREEPWRILNGFLRQELVRIAVESAQGRKWGSRQPVLDEPEVSQLRWVALGRPLVELDRATEVPPQARAFLKAACEYALERTLEEQCVVA
;
A
#
# COMPACT_ATOMS: atom_id res chain seq x y z
N MET A 1 -36.77 -11.12 -12.37
CA MET A 1 -35.48 -10.43 -12.14
C MET A 1 -34.44 -11.52 -11.94
N ALA A 2 -33.61 -11.75 -12.96
CA ALA A 2 -32.57 -12.77 -12.93
C ALA A 2 -31.50 -12.36 -11.90
N HIS A 3 -31.17 -13.24 -10.97
CA HIS A 3 -29.99 -13.10 -10.13
C HIS A 3 -28.78 -13.40 -11.03
N GLU A 4 -27.99 -12.38 -11.37
CA GLU A 4 -26.64 -12.57 -11.92
C GLU A 4 -25.86 -13.44 -10.92
N SER A 5 -25.33 -14.58 -11.40
CA SER A 5 -24.42 -15.40 -10.60
C SER A 5 -23.12 -14.63 -10.47
N TRP A 6 -22.83 -14.17 -9.25
CA TRP A 6 -21.51 -13.64 -8.92
C TRP A 6 -20.61 -14.85 -8.70
N ASP A 7 -20.12 -15.46 -9.79
CA ASP A 7 -19.05 -16.48 -9.76
C ASP A 7 -17.68 -15.86 -9.37
N GLU A 8 -17.70 -14.68 -8.77
CA GLU A 8 -16.51 -13.97 -8.32
C GLU A 8 -16.05 -14.55 -6.97
N VAL A 9 -14.81 -15.03 -6.97
CA VAL A 9 -14.12 -15.52 -5.78
C VAL A 9 -13.65 -14.35 -4.91
N CYS A 10 -13.74 -14.52 -3.59
CA CYS A 10 -13.24 -13.54 -2.64
C CYS A 10 -11.73 -13.37 -2.80
N THR A 11 -11.26 -12.12 -2.99
CA THR A 11 -9.83 -11.80 -3.15
C THR A 11 -8.99 -12.07 -1.91
N VAL A 12 -9.61 -12.40 -0.78
CA VAL A 12 -8.92 -12.71 0.48
C VAL A 12 -8.85 -14.22 0.74
N CYS A 13 -9.89 -14.99 0.39
CA CYS A 13 -9.99 -16.40 0.80
C CYS A 13 -10.34 -17.39 -0.32
N ASP A 14 -10.47 -16.96 -1.58
CA ASP A 14 -10.84 -17.77 -2.76
C ASP A 14 -12.17 -18.52 -2.71
N LYS A 15 -12.94 -18.35 -1.63
CA LYS A 15 -14.30 -18.89 -1.54
C LYS A 15 -15.24 -18.03 -2.37
N ALA A 16 -16.32 -18.63 -2.87
CA ALA A 16 -17.39 -17.90 -3.55
C ALA A 16 -17.86 -16.71 -2.69
N GLY A 17 -18.01 -15.55 -3.31
CA GLY A 17 -18.46 -14.33 -2.65
C GLY A 17 -19.90 -14.48 -2.15
N THR A 18 -20.08 -14.86 -0.89
CA THR A 18 -21.42 -15.05 -0.28
C THR A 18 -21.92 -13.81 0.45
N MET A 19 -21.09 -12.78 0.64
CA MET A 19 -21.42 -11.58 1.43
C MET A 19 -21.34 -10.31 0.58
N ARG A 20 -22.27 -9.38 0.83
CA ARG A 20 -22.19 -8.00 0.31
C ARG A 20 -21.04 -7.26 1.00
N CYS A 21 -20.38 -6.34 0.29
CA CYS A 21 -19.17 -5.65 0.76
C CYS A 21 -19.29 -5.00 2.15
N GLY A 22 -20.49 -4.53 2.55
CA GLY A 22 -20.77 -3.90 3.85
C GLY A 22 -20.61 -4.81 5.08
N SER A 23 -20.44 -6.13 4.90
CA SER A 23 -20.19 -7.10 5.98
C SER A 23 -18.80 -7.75 5.86
N CYS A 24 -17.94 -7.24 4.98
CA CYS A 24 -16.61 -7.79 4.78
C CYS A 24 -15.73 -7.60 6.02
N LYS A 25 -15.10 -8.69 6.48
CA LYS A 25 -14.14 -8.65 7.58
C LYS A 25 -12.95 -7.71 7.32
N PHE A 26 -12.62 -7.51 6.05
CA PHE A 26 -11.53 -6.63 5.57
C PHE A 26 -12.04 -5.27 5.10
N TRP A 27 -13.19 -4.82 5.59
CA TRP A 27 -13.77 -3.52 5.21
C TRP A 27 -12.81 -2.33 5.28
N PRO A 28 -11.87 -2.21 6.26
CA PRO A 28 -10.89 -1.12 6.27
C PRO A 28 -9.96 -1.07 5.06
N ALA A 29 -9.62 -2.24 4.49
CA ALA A 29 -8.84 -2.36 3.26
C ALA A 29 -9.73 -2.21 2.01
N HIS A 30 -10.93 -2.80 2.05
CA HIS A 30 -11.85 -2.86 0.92
C HIS A 30 -12.58 -1.54 0.67
N LYS A 31 -12.99 -0.81 1.72
CA LYS A 31 -13.81 0.41 1.62
C LYS A 31 -13.23 1.44 0.66
N PRO A 32 -11.92 1.75 0.65
CA PRO A 32 -11.36 2.72 -0.29
C PRO A 32 -11.38 2.26 -1.76
N LEU A 33 -11.44 0.95 -2.00
CA LEU A 33 -11.42 0.33 -3.33
C LEU A 33 -12.83 -0.05 -3.83
N CYS A 34 -13.82 -0.13 -2.93
CA CYS A 34 -15.18 -0.56 -3.25
C CYS A 34 -15.82 0.37 -4.29
N GLY A 35 -16.33 -0.20 -5.39
CA GLY A 35 -16.98 0.55 -6.47
C GLY A 35 -16.03 1.41 -7.31
N ARG A 36 -14.71 1.23 -7.16
CA ARG A 36 -13.69 1.91 -7.97
C ARG A 36 -13.27 1.07 -9.17
N PRO A 37 -12.79 1.71 -10.26
CA PRO A 37 -12.16 1.00 -11.37
C PRO A 37 -11.06 0.04 -10.91
N LEU A 38 -10.97 -1.12 -11.56
CA LEU A 38 -10.03 -2.18 -11.18
C LEU A 38 -8.61 -1.93 -11.67
N ASP A 39 -8.42 -1.10 -12.68
CA ASP A 39 -7.16 -0.70 -13.31
C ASP A 39 -6.43 0.43 -12.58
N VAL A 40 -7.12 1.10 -11.65
CA VAL A 40 -6.57 2.20 -10.86
C VAL A 40 -6.39 1.79 -9.40
N PHE A 41 -5.21 2.04 -8.85
CA PHE A 41 -4.97 1.89 -7.42
C PHE A 41 -5.41 3.15 -6.66
N PHE A 42 -6.28 3.00 -5.66
CA PHE A 42 -6.76 4.13 -4.85
C PHE A 42 -6.24 4.07 -3.41
N PHE A 43 -5.47 5.08 -3.01
CA PHE A 43 -5.21 5.34 -1.60
C PHE A 43 -6.30 6.24 -0.97
N PRO A 44 -6.77 5.93 0.26
CA PRO A 44 -7.64 6.84 0.98
C PRO A 44 -6.87 8.12 1.34
N PRO A 45 -7.54 9.29 1.36
CA PRO A 45 -6.94 10.53 1.83
C PRO A 45 -6.45 10.39 3.27
N LEU A 46 -5.56 11.28 3.69
CA LEU A 46 -5.22 11.42 5.09
C LEU A 46 -6.45 11.85 5.89
N THR A 47 -6.63 11.23 7.04
CA THR A 47 -7.60 11.66 8.05
C THR A 47 -7.19 13.02 8.62
N PRO A 48 -8.13 13.79 9.20
CA PRO A 48 -7.80 15.05 9.87
C PRO A 48 -6.70 14.91 10.93
N ILE A 49 -6.70 13.80 11.67
CA ILE A 49 -5.67 13.51 12.68
C ILE A 49 -4.30 13.29 12.02
N GLU A 50 -4.22 12.48 10.96
CA GLU A 50 -2.96 12.27 10.22
C GLU A 50 -2.41 13.58 9.67
N VAL A 51 -3.29 14.47 9.19
CA VAL A 51 -2.91 15.79 8.69
C VAL A 51 -2.35 16.69 9.80
N GLU A 52 -3.01 16.75 10.95
CA GLU A 52 -2.54 17.53 12.10
C GLU A 52 -1.18 17.02 12.59
N GLU A 53 -1.00 15.70 12.66
CA GLU A 53 0.29 15.11 13.01
C GLU A 53 1.35 15.44 11.97
N LEU A 54 1.03 15.35 10.68
CA LEU A 54 1.97 15.66 9.61
C LEU A 54 2.42 17.12 9.67
N GLU A 55 1.51 18.04 9.96
CA GLU A 55 1.84 19.45 10.21
C GLU A 55 2.82 19.64 11.36
N ARG A 56 2.67 18.87 12.46
CA ARG A 56 3.56 18.93 13.63
C ARG A 56 4.95 18.37 13.33
N VAL A 57 5.06 17.40 12.42
CA VAL A 57 6.31 16.66 12.17
C VAL A 57 6.96 16.97 10.82
N LYS A 58 6.42 17.91 10.03
CA LYS A 58 6.93 18.25 8.69
C LYS A 58 8.38 18.73 8.67
N ASP A 59 8.82 19.37 9.75
CA ASP A 59 10.18 19.91 9.88
C ASP A 59 11.15 18.91 10.57
N LYS A 60 10.71 17.67 10.81
CA LYS A 60 11.59 16.58 11.27
C LYS A 60 12.39 16.02 10.10
N PRO A 61 13.57 15.43 10.37
CA PRO A 61 14.36 14.73 9.36
C PRO A 61 13.51 13.71 8.61
N TYR A 62 13.63 13.71 7.29
CA TYR A 62 12.97 12.72 6.43
C TYR A 62 13.99 11.71 5.91
N GLN A 63 13.66 10.43 6.03
CA GLN A 63 14.48 9.32 5.56
C GLN A 63 13.69 8.56 4.49
N PRO A 64 13.69 9.03 3.23
CA PRO A 64 13.06 8.29 2.13
C PRO A 64 13.82 6.98 1.88
N TYR A 65 13.13 6.02 1.26
CA TYR A 65 13.76 4.78 0.83
C TYR A 65 14.92 5.02 -0.15
N SER A 66 14.72 5.92 -1.12
CA SER A 66 15.74 6.27 -2.11
C SER A 66 16.82 7.21 -1.54
N PRO A 67 18.12 6.83 -1.62
CA PRO A 67 19.22 7.67 -1.16
C PRO A 67 19.31 9.03 -1.86
N ALA A 68 18.76 9.14 -3.08
CA ALA A 68 18.81 10.37 -3.88
C ALA A 68 18.03 11.55 -3.25
N HIS A 69 17.22 11.28 -2.24
CA HIS A 69 16.36 12.26 -1.56
C HIS A 69 16.71 12.47 -0.08
N GLN A 70 17.87 11.97 0.36
CA GLN A 70 18.32 12.11 1.75
C GLN A 70 18.86 13.52 2.06
N GLY A 71 18.76 13.91 3.34
CA GLY A 71 19.48 15.10 3.86
C GLY A 71 18.64 16.35 4.14
N GLY A 72 17.31 16.23 4.27
CA GLY A 72 16.43 17.37 4.59
C GLY A 72 15.24 16.99 5.48
N THR A 73 14.37 17.97 5.71
CA THR A 73 13.08 17.75 6.36
C THR A 73 12.03 17.23 5.38
N PHE A 74 10.94 16.65 5.88
CA PHE A 74 9.84 16.21 5.00
C PHE A 74 9.26 17.38 4.20
N ARG A 75 9.14 18.54 4.83
CA ARG A 75 8.73 19.79 4.16
C ARG A 75 9.67 20.15 3.02
N GLN A 76 10.98 20.13 3.25
CA GLN A 76 11.99 20.43 2.22
C GLN A 76 11.95 19.44 1.06
N TYR A 77 11.65 18.18 1.32
CA TYR A 77 11.44 17.18 0.28
C TYR A 77 10.23 17.53 -0.60
N ILE A 78 9.09 17.89 0.02
CA ILE A 78 7.87 18.30 -0.70
C ILE A 78 8.05 19.60 -1.49
N THR A 79 8.71 20.59 -0.89
CA THR A 79 8.90 21.91 -1.52
C THR A 79 10.15 22.00 -2.38
N GLY A 80 10.97 20.94 -2.40
CA GLY A 80 12.24 20.90 -3.10
C GLY A 80 12.07 20.69 -4.60
N PRO A 81 13.15 20.82 -5.39
CA PRO A 81 13.10 20.75 -6.85
C PRO A 81 12.53 19.45 -7.42
N ALA A 82 12.55 18.35 -6.65
CA ALA A 82 12.01 17.06 -7.08
C ALA A 82 10.48 17.08 -7.20
N LEU A 83 9.77 17.80 -6.33
CA LEU A 83 8.30 17.86 -6.32
C LEU A 83 7.77 19.26 -6.64
N GLY A 84 8.46 20.32 -6.21
CA GLY A 84 8.15 21.70 -6.55
C GLY A 84 6.80 22.20 -6.04
N LEU A 85 6.20 21.50 -5.06
CA LEU A 85 4.88 21.85 -4.52
C LEU A 85 5.03 22.86 -3.38
N THR A 86 4.09 23.79 -3.24
CA THR A 86 3.95 24.49 -1.96
C THR A 86 3.39 23.51 -0.93
N TRP A 87 3.63 23.78 0.36
CA TRP A 87 3.12 22.94 1.43
C TRP A 87 1.59 22.90 1.42
N GLU A 88 0.94 24.02 1.12
CA GLU A 88 -0.52 24.16 1.07
C GLU A 88 -1.13 23.33 -0.08
N VAL A 89 -0.52 23.37 -1.27
CA VAL A 89 -0.94 22.56 -2.43
C VAL A 89 -0.74 21.07 -2.14
N PHE A 90 0.38 20.72 -1.52
CA PHE A 90 0.62 19.35 -1.07
C PHE A 90 -0.50 18.83 -0.14
N LEU A 91 -0.90 19.63 0.86
CA LEU A 91 -1.98 19.25 1.79
C LEU A 91 -3.31 19.06 1.07
N GLU A 92 -3.61 19.88 0.06
CA GLU A 92 -4.83 19.75 -0.75
C GLU A 92 -4.87 18.39 -1.45
N HIS A 93 -3.74 17.94 -2.03
CA HIS A 93 -3.65 16.63 -2.69
C HIS A 93 -3.89 15.46 -1.73
N VAL A 94 -3.30 15.50 -0.52
CA VAL A 94 -3.38 14.38 0.42
C VAL A 94 -4.67 14.37 1.25
N ARG A 95 -5.36 15.50 1.39
CA ARG A 95 -6.66 15.62 2.10
C ARG A 95 -7.85 15.24 1.22
N SER A 96 -7.76 15.51 -0.07
CA SER A 96 -8.90 15.35 -0.97
C SER A 96 -9.07 13.91 -1.42
N ALA A 97 -10.32 13.42 -1.42
CA ALA A 97 -10.65 12.20 -2.15
C ALA A 97 -10.66 12.52 -3.66
N PRO A 98 -10.14 11.62 -4.52
CA PRO A 98 -10.23 11.85 -5.96
C PRO A 98 -11.70 11.90 -6.37
N SER A 99 -12.07 12.94 -7.12
CA SER A 99 -13.38 12.99 -7.74
C SER A 99 -13.47 11.87 -8.77
N ILE A 100 -14.63 11.19 -8.85
CA ILE A 100 -14.86 10.17 -9.88
C ILE A 100 -14.73 10.79 -11.28
N ALA A 101 -15.08 12.08 -11.43
CA ALA A 101 -14.94 12.83 -12.68
C ALA A 101 -13.52 13.37 -12.94
N SER A 102 -12.63 13.36 -11.93
CA SER A 102 -11.21 13.73 -12.10
C SER A 102 -10.31 12.50 -12.18
N ALA A 103 -10.90 11.30 -12.28
CA ALA A 103 -10.14 10.07 -12.51
C ALA A 103 -9.52 10.00 -13.91
N ASP A 104 -9.92 10.92 -14.78
CA ASP A 104 -9.51 10.97 -16.19
C ASP A 104 -8.11 11.60 -16.40
N SER A 105 -7.51 12.25 -15.40
CA SER A 105 -6.07 12.55 -15.43
C SER A 105 -5.34 11.60 -14.50
N SER A 106 -5.00 10.45 -15.05
CA SER A 106 -4.22 9.40 -14.40
C SER A 106 -2.96 9.97 -13.69
N GLN A 107 -2.41 11.09 -14.18
CA GLN A 107 -1.20 11.76 -13.64
C GLN A 107 -1.38 12.32 -12.26
N SER A 108 -2.56 12.89 -12.03
CA SER A 108 -2.91 13.43 -10.73
C SER A 108 -3.03 12.33 -9.68
N GLN A 109 -3.39 11.10 -10.08
CA GLN A 109 -3.59 9.99 -9.16
C GLN A 109 -2.29 9.32 -8.76
N GLY A 110 -1.39 9.05 -9.72
CA GLY A 110 -0.07 8.49 -9.43
C GLY A 110 0.72 9.38 -8.46
N LEU A 111 0.79 10.68 -8.77
CA LEU A 111 1.41 11.67 -7.88
C LEU A 111 0.75 11.69 -6.50
N ARG A 112 -0.58 11.67 -6.44
CA ARG A 112 -1.30 11.67 -5.15
C ARG A 112 -0.99 10.42 -4.33
N ASN A 113 -0.92 9.24 -4.96
CA ASN A 113 -0.57 8.00 -4.28
C ASN A 113 0.86 8.09 -3.72
N ASP A 114 1.83 8.59 -4.49
CA ASP A 114 3.19 8.85 -4.00
C ASP A 114 3.19 9.75 -2.77
N LEU A 115 2.48 10.88 -2.83
CA LEU A 115 2.40 11.83 -1.72
C LEU A 115 1.79 11.20 -0.47
N LEU A 116 0.72 10.40 -0.62
CA LEU A 116 0.08 9.70 0.49
C LEU A 116 0.96 8.63 1.11
N VAL A 117 1.66 7.87 0.27
CA VAL A 117 2.58 6.83 0.69
C VAL A 117 3.71 7.43 1.52
N ARG A 118 4.39 8.43 0.98
CA ARG A 118 5.49 9.11 1.66
C ARG A 118 5.05 9.78 2.96
N SER A 119 3.86 10.40 2.96
CA SER A 119 3.30 11.02 4.17
C SER A 119 3.10 10.00 5.28
N ARG A 120 2.47 8.85 4.96
CA ARG A 120 2.21 7.80 5.95
C ARG A 120 3.47 7.06 6.37
N THR A 121 4.43 6.84 5.47
CA THR A 121 5.74 6.30 5.87
C THR A 121 6.44 7.26 6.83
N HIS A 122 6.45 8.57 6.55
CA HIS A 122 7.04 9.56 7.46
C HIS A 122 6.37 9.54 8.83
N LEU A 123 5.03 9.53 8.88
CA LEU A 123 4.30 9.40 10.15
C LEU A 123 4.65 8.12 10.92
N LEU A 124 4.76 6.99 10.21
CA LEU A 124 5.15 5.72 10.79
C LEU A 124 6.57 5.74 11.36
N LEU A 125 7.53 6.31 10.63
CA LEU A 125 8.92 6.45 11.08
C LEU A 125 8.99 7.30 12.36
N ILE A 126 8.33 8.46 12.37
CA ILE A 126 8.28 9.34 13.56
C ILE A 126 7.59 8.65 14.74
N ALA A 127 6.54 7.85 14.50
CA ALA A 127 5.90 7.08 15.55
C ALA A 127 6.85 6.03 16.15
N ARG A 128 7.63 5.34 15.31
CA ARG A 128 8.61 4.34 15.74
C ARG A 128 9.82 4.95 16.45
N GLU A 129 10.24 6.17 16.08
CA GLU A 129 11.27 6.89 16.82
C GLU A 129 10.83 7.21 18.26
N LYS A 130 9.54 7.52 18.46
CA LYS A 130 8.96 7.77 19.79
C LYS A 130 8.74 6.49 20.58
N ASP A 131 8.37 5.40 19.90
CA ASP A 131 8.15 4.10 20.51
C ASP A 131 8.78 2.98 19.66
N LEU A 132 9.99 2.57 20.04
CA LEU A 132 10.71 1.49 19.38
C LEU A 132 10.01 0.13 19.49
N ARG A 133 9.04 -0.01 20.41
CA ARG A 133 8.25 -1.24 20.60
C ARG A 133 7.02 -1.27 19.69
N LEU A 134 6.73 -0.20 18.96
CA LEU A 134 5.62 -0.15 18.03
C LEU A 134 5.86 -1.16 16.89
N HIS A 135 5.15 -2.27 16.95
CA HIS A 135 5.17 -3.28 15.89
C HIS A 135 4.31 -2.81 14.70
N LEU A 136 4.66 -3.24 13.48
CA LEU A 136 3.88 -2.92 12.26
C LEU A 136 2.43 -3.40 12.35
N SER A 137 2.18 -4.51 13.05
CA SER A 137 0.84 -5.05 13.32
C SER A 137 -0.01 -4.18 14.25
N GLN A 138 0.60 -3.21 14.94
CA GLN A 138 -0.07 -2.25 15.82
C GLN A 138 -0.28 -0.90 15.14
N SER A 139 0.32 -0.69 13.98
CA SER A 139 0.16 0.54 13.21
C SER A 139 -1.14 0.51 12.40
N PRO A 140 -1.80 1.66 12.16
CA PRO A 140 -2.96 1.69 11.28
C PRO A 140 -2.63 1.08 9.91
N LEU A 141 -3.53 0.24 9.38
CA LEU A 141 -3.36 -0.55 8.15
C LEU A 141 -2.65 0.19 7.02
N TRP A 142 -3.13 1.41 6.72
CA TRP A 142 -2.62 2.20 5.61
C TRP A 142 -1.20 2.74 5.84
N HIS A 143 -0.74 2.84 7.09
CA HIS A 143 0.65 3.20 7.40
C HIS A 143 1.58 2.03 7.11
N SER A 144 1.22 0.83 7.58
CA SER A 144 1.96 -0.40 7.31
C SER A 144 2.01 -0.70 5.81
N PHE A 145 0.88 -0.52 5.11
CA PHE A 145 0.82 -0.67 3.66
C PHE A 145 1.67 0.37 2.93
N SER A 146 1.65 1.64 3.33
CA SER A 146 2.50 2.67 2.71
C SER A 146 3.98 2.32 2.77
N GLY A 147 4.48 1.79 3.89
CA GLY A 147 5.89 1.39 3.99
C GLY A 147 6.27 0.23 3.06
N ALA A 148 5.35 -0.70 2.80
CA ALA A 148 5.56 -1.75 1.79
C ALA A 148 5.48 -1.17 0.37
N ALA A 149 4.41 -0.44 0.07
CA ALA A 149 4.14 0.15 -1.23
C ALA A 149 5.28 1.09 -1.70
N GLU A 150 5.82 1.92 -0.80
CA GLU A 150 6.96 2.80 -1.11
C GLU A 150 8.16 1.99 -1.63
N ARG A 151 8.55 0.94 -0.91
CA ARG A 151 9.70 0.10 -1.31
C ARG A 151 9.47 -0.58 -2.66
N HIS A 152 8.27 -1.09 -2.89
CA HIS A 152 7.94 -1.79 -4.13
C HIS A 152 7.90 -0.84 -5.33
N VAL A 153 7.26 0.32 -5.17
CA VAL A 153 7.16 1.34 -6.22
C VAL A 153 8.52 1.94 -6.51
N GLU A 154 9.27 2.39 -5.50
CA GLU A 154 10.61 2.98 -5.68
C GLU A 154 11.56 2.00 -6.38
N ARG A 155 11.54 0.72 -5.99
CA ARG A 155 12.35 -0.28 -6.67
C ARG A 155 11.97 -0.43 -8.14
N CYS A 156 10.67 -0.45 -8.44
CA CYS A 156 10.22 -0.52 -9.83
C CYS A 156 10.68 0.72 -10.62
N VAL A 157 10.58 1.90 -10.03
CA VAL A 157 11.03 3.17 -10.61
C VAL A 157 12.54 3.16 -10.87
N ASP A 158 13.35 2.73 -9.89
CA ASP A 158 14.81 2.70 -10.01
C ASP A 158 15.26 1.77 -11.16
N GLU A 159 14.70 0.57 -11.25
CA GLU A 159 15.04 -0.40 -12.30
C GLU A 159 14.64 0.08 -13.70
N VAL A 160 13.51 0.80 -13.84
CA VAL A 160 13.15 1.44 -15.12
C VAL A 160 14.08 2.60 -15.43
N ALA A 161 14.37 3.44 -14.45
CA ALA A 161 15.27 4.58 -14.61
C ALA A 161 16.67 4.16 -15.07
N GLU A 162 17.17 3.01 -14.60
CA GLU A 162 18.42 2.41 -15.05
C GLU A 162 18.36 1.87 -16.49
N THR A 163 17.21 1.29 -16.89
CA THR A 163 17.06 0.63 -18.20
C THR A 163 16.69 1.59 -19.33
N LEU A 164 15.78 2.53 -19.09
CA LEU A 164 15.20 3.43 -20.09
C LEU A 164 15.68 4.89 -19.96
N GLY A 165 16.43 5.19 -18.90
CA GLY A 165 16.87 6.54 -18.55
C GLY A 165 15.79 7.34 -17.81
N ARG A 166 16.21 8.10 -16.79
CA ARG A 166 15.34 8.87 -15.87
C ARG A 166 14.33 9.84 -16.51
N ARG A 167 14.49 10.22 -17.79
CA ARG A 167 13.65 11.22 -18.47
C ARG A 167 12.41 10.63 -19.16
N ALA A 168 12.31 9.31 -19.28
CA ALA A 168 11.20 8.64 -19.96
C ALA A 168 10.04 8.24 -19.02
N TRP A 169 10.16 8.51 -17.71
CA TRP A 169 9.26 7.93 -16.73
C TRP A 169 8.03 8.79 -16.42
N ASP A 170 6.86 8.18 -16.53
CA ASP A 170 5.60 8.72 -16.04
C ASP A 170 5.36 8.27 -14.60
N ARG A 171 5.08 9.21 -13.68
CA ARG A 171 4.85 8.92 -12.25
C ARG A 171 3.61 8.05 -12.00
N GLU A 172 2.75 7.92 -13.00
CA GLU A 172 1.58 7.05 -12.97
C GLU A 172 1.91 5.58 -13.19
N GLU A 173 2.88 5.33 -14.05
CA GLU A 173 3.15 4.03 -14.62
C GLU A 173 3.38 2.95 -13.54
N PRO A 174 4.17 3.18 -12.46
CA PRO A 174 4.38 2.14 -11.47
C PRO A 174 3.11 1.78 -10.70
N TRP A 175 2.26 2.76 -10.39
CA TRP A 175 1.00 2.51 -9.67
C TRP A 175 0.02 1.71 -10.52
N ARG A 176 -0.01 1.94 -11.83
CA ARG A 176 -0.82 1.19 -12.78
C ARG A 176 -0.29 -0.21 -13.00
N ILE A 177 0.99 -0.37 -13.36
CA ILE A 177 1.58 -1.69 -13.68
C ILE A 177 1.65 -2.59 -12.45
N LEU A 178 1.83 -2.04 -11.24
CA LEU A 178 1.84 -2.80 -9.99
C LEU A 178 0.47 -2.90 -9.33
N ASN A 179 -0.60 -2.34 -9.89
CA ASN A 179 -1.90 -2.24 -9.21
C ASN A 179 -2.42 -3.61 -8.73
N GLY A 180 -2.35 -4.65 -9.56
CA GLY A 180 -2.74 -6.01 -9.18
C GLY A 180 -1.94 -6.52 -7.98
N PHE A 181 -0.61 -6.42 -8.06
CA PHE A 181 0.33 -6.77 -6.99
C PHE A 181 0.06 -5.98 -5.70
N LEU A 182 -0.07 -4.66 -5.77
CA LEU A 182 -0.30 -3.78 -4.63
C LEU A 182 -1.64 -4.05 -3.93
N ARG A 183 -2.67 -4.44 -4.68
CA ARG A 183 -3.96 -4.86 -4.09
C ARG A 183 -3.81 -6.14 -3.28
N GLN A 184 -3.00 -7.10 -3.74
CA GLN A 184 -2.72 -8.32 -2.98
C GLN A 184 -1.83 -8.04 -1.76
N GLU A 185 -0.86 -7.15 -1.88
CA GLU A 185 -0.06 -6.69 -0.74
C GLU A 185 -0.92 -6.01 0.33
N LEU A 186 -1.91 -5.20 -0.07
CA LEU A 186 -2.87 -4.61 0.86
C LEU A 186 -3.69 -5.69 1.58
N VAL A 187 -4.10 -6.76 0.88
CA VAL A 187 -4.80 -7.91 1.49
C VAL A 187 -3.90 -8.60 2.51
N ARG A 188 -2.64 -8.90 2.14
CA ARG A 188 -1.65 -9.52 3.04
C ARG A 188 -1.49 -8.72 4.32
N ILE A 189 -1.25 -7.42 4.22
CA ILE A 189 -1.07 -6.55 5.39
C ILE A 189 -2.36 -6.42 6.20
N ALA A 190 -3.53 -6.45 5.57
CA ALA A 190 -4.80 -6.46 6.27
C ALA A 190 -5.02 -7.76 7.08
N VAL A 191 -4.60 -8.91 6.54
CA VAL A 191 -4.60 -10.20 7.25
C VAL A 191 -3.65 -10.16 8.46
N GLU A 192 -2.43 -9.65 8.29
CA GLU A 192 -1.45 -9.52 9.38
C GLU A 192 -1.90 -8.54 10.47
N SER A 193 -2.51 -7.42 10.07
CA SER A 193 -3.02 -6.42 11.00
C SER A 193 -4.20 -6.93 11.82
N ALA A 194 -4.97 -7.89 11.29
CA ALA A 194 -6.12 -8.46 11.98
C ALA A 194 -5.74 -9.37 13.17
N GLN A 195 -4.47 -9.80 13.29
CA GLN A 195 -3.95 -10.51 14.47
C GLN A 195 -3.65 -9.57 15.66
N GLY A 196 -3.36 -8.30 15.39
CA GLY A 196 -3.04 -7.28 16.41
C GLY A 196 -4.30 -6.60 16.93
N ARG A 197 -4.67 -6.79 18.20
CA ARG A 197 -5.91 -6.22 18.76
C ARG A 197 -5.95 -4.68 18.81
N LYS A 198 -7.20 -4.18 18.71
CA LYS A 198 -7.80 -2.95 19.29
C LYS A 198 -7.13 -1.60 19.00
N TRP A 199 -7.33 -1.10 17.79
CA TRP A 199 -7.42 0.36 17.61
C TRP A 199 -8.82 0.77 17.15
N GLY A 200 -9.62 1.25 18.12
CA GLY A 200 -10.78 2.13 17.93
C GLY A 200 -11.96 1.66 17.07
N SER A 201 -11.95 0.47 16.47
CA SER A 201 -12.99 0.06 15.52
C SER A 201 -13.32 -1.43 15.60
N ARG A 202 -14.56 -1.75 15.19
CA ARG A 202 -15.15 -3.10 15.04
C ARG A 202 -14.41 -3.93 13.97
N GLN A 203 -13.09 -4.07 14.05
CA GLN A 203 -12.38 -5.01 13.19
C GLN A 203 -12.62 -6.43 13.72
N PRO A 204 -12.84 -7.40 12.81
CA PRO A 204 -12.96 -8.79 13.21
C PRO A 204 -11.60 -9.24 13.71
N VAL A 205 -11.58 -9.69 14.96
CA VAL A 205 -10.44 -10.43 15.49
C VAL A 205 -10.50 -11.79 14.81
N LEU A 206 -9.60 -12.01 13.86
CA LEU A 206 -9.37 -13.34 13.29
C LEU A 206 -8.63 -14.16 14.36
N ASP A 207 -8.97 -15.44 14.49
CA ASP A 207 -8.20 -16.34 15.34
C ASP A 207 -6.92 -16.80 14.63
N GLU A 208 -5.97 -17.34 15.39
CA GLU A 208 -4.67 -17.74 14.86
C GLU A 208 -4.76 -18.78 13.72
N PRO A 209 -5.65 -19.79 13.78
CA PRO A 209 -5.89 -20.70 12.66
C PRO A 209 -6.42 -20.00 11.41
N GLU A 210 -7.43 -19.11 11.55
CA GLU A 210 -7.99 -18.36 10.42
C GLU A 210 -6.92 -17.48 9.78
N VAL A 211 -6.06 -16.83 10.57
CA VAL A 211 -4.96 -16.03 10.00
C VAL A 211 -3.89 -16.88 9.36
N SER A 212 -3.48 -17.99 9.97
CA SER A 212 -2.49 -18.89 9.37
C SER A 212 -2.93 -19.37 7.99
N GLN A 213 -4.21 -19.71 7.84
CA GLN A 213 -4.79 -20.11 6.56
C GLN A 213 -4.81 -18.95 5.56
N LEU A 214 -5.28 -17.77 5.97
CA LEU A 214 -5.39 -16.61 5.08
C LEU A 214 -4.02 -16.03 4.69
N ARG A 215 -3.02 -16.12 5.58
CA ARG A 215 -1.65 -15.66 5.32
C ARG A 215 -1.04 -16.44 4.17
N TRP A 216 -1.25 -17.76 4.12
CA TRP A 216 -0.79 -18.59 3.00
C TRP A 216 -1.35 -18.11 1.66
N VAL A 217 -2.67 -17.92 1.60
CA VAL A 217 -3.37 -17.45 0.40
C VAL A 217 -2.89 -16.05 0.01
N ALA A 218 -2.76 -15.15 0.98
CA ALA A 218 -2.36 -13.77 0.74
C ALA A 218 -0.89 -13.63 0.32
N LEU A 219 -0.01 -14.59 0.64
CA LEU A 219 1.38 -14.61 0.19
C LEU A 219 1.54 -15.18 -1.23
N GLY A 220 0.68 -16.10 -1.65
CA GLY A 220 0.74 -16.69 -2.99
C GLY A 220 0.20 -15.78 -4.10
N ARG A 221 -0.83 -14.96 -3.82
CA ARG A 221 -1.48 -14.11 -4.85
C ARG A 221 -0.59 -13.01 -5.43
N PRO A 222 0.25 -12.30 -4.65
CA PRO A 222 1.18 -11.33 -5.22
C PRO A 222 2.07 -11.94 -6.31
N LEU A 223 2.51 -13.20 -6.16
CA LEU A 223 3.29 -13.91 -7.19
C LEU A 223 2.49 -14.11 -8.48
N VAL A 224 1.23 -14.54 -8.37
CA VAL A 224 0.33 -14.72 -9.53
C VAL A 224 0.09 -13.39 -10.25
N GLU A 225 -0.10 -12.30 -9.51
CA GLU A 225 -0.28 -10.97 -10.10
C GLU A 225 1.00 -10.47 -10.77
N LEU A 226 2.18 -10.76 -10.22
CA LEU A 226 3.48 -10.46 -10.86
C LEU A 226 3.72 -11.29 -12.13
N ASP A 227 3.22 -12.51 -12.20
CA ASP A 227 3.26 -13.33 -13.43
C ASP A 227 2.39 -12.74 -14.54
N ARG A 228 1.22 -12.21 -14.17
CA ARG A 228 0.29 -11.56 -15.10
C ARG A 228 0.74 -10.19 -15.55
N ALA A 229 1.47 -9.45 -14.70
CA ALA A 229 1.92 -8.10 -14.97
C ALA A 229 3.15 -8.10 -15.91
N THR A 230 2.92 -8.36 -17.20
CA THR A 230 3.97 -8.42 -18.22
C THR A 230 4.67 -7.08 -18.47
N GLU A 231 4.03 -5.98 -18.07
CA GLU A 231 4.55 -4.62 -18.16
C GLU A 231 5.56 -4.29 -17.05
N VAL A 232 5.62 -5.09 -15.97
CA VAL A 232 6.61 -4.89 -14.91
C VAL A 232 8.00 -5.28 -15.45
N PRO A 233 9.02 -4.41 -15.32
CA PRO A 233 10.36 -4.69 -15.78
C PRO A 233 10.89 -6.02 -15.23
N PRO A 234 11.62 -6.83 -16.02
CA PRO A 234 12.07 -8.15 -15.59
C PRO A 234 12.84 -8.15 -14.27
N GLN A 235 13.72 -7.17 -14.07
CA GLN A 235 14.55 -7.04 -12.86
C GLN A 235 13.70 -6.65 -11.64
N ALA A 236 12.84 -5.63 -11.77
CA ALA A 236 11.89 -5.26 -10.73
C ALA A 236 10.97 -6.43 -10.36
N ARG A 237 10.44 -7.13 -11.35
CA ARG A 237 9.61 -8.32 -11.15
C ARG A 237 10.37 -9.44 -10.43
N ALA A 238 11.61 -9.73 -10.82
CA ALA A 238 12.44 -10.73 -10.15
C ALA A 238 12.68 -10.37 -8.68
N PHE A 239 12.98 -9.10 -8.39
CA PHE A 239 13.14 -8.61 -7.03
C PHE A 239 11.85 -8.76 -6.20
N LEU A 240 10.71 -8.33 -6.76
CA LEU A 240 9.42 -8.42 -6.08
C LEU A 240 9.01 -9.87 -5.82
N LYS A 241 9.27 -10.78 -6.77
CA LYS A 241 9.06 -12.21 -6.60
C LYS A 241 9.93 -12.79 -5.48
N ALA A 242 11.22 -12.52 -5.50
CA ALA A 242 12.13 -12.99 -4.45
C ALA A 242 11.71 -12.50 -3.05
N ALA A 243 11.21 -11.26 -2.94
CA ALA A 243 10.68 -10.74 -1.69
C ALA A 243 9.42 -11.50 -1.21
N CYS A 244 8.53 -11.89 -2.11
CA CYS A 244 7.33 -12.67 -1.80
C CYS A 244 7.67 -14.13 -1.45
N GLU A 245 8.57 -14.75 -2.22
CA GLU A 245 9.07 -16.11 -1.99
C GLU A 245 9.75 -16.22 -0.62
N TYR A 246 10.63 -15.28 -0.28
CA TYR A 246 11.24 -15.23 1.04
C TYR A 246 10.21 -15.10 2.18
N ALA A 247 9.17 -14.28 2.00
CA ALA A 247 8.11 -14.15 2.99
C ALA A 247 7.28 -15.44 3.14
N LEU A 248 7.07 -16.17 2.04
CA LEU A 248 6.40 -17.47 2.03
C LEU A 248 7.23 -18.55 2.73
N GLU A 249 8.52 -18.65 2.41
CA GLU A 249 9.48 -19.57 3.04
C GLU A 249 9.56 -19.34 4.55
N ARG A 250 9.67 -18.08 4.97
CA ARG A 250 9.67 -17.74 6.40
C ARG A 250 8.39 -18.15 7.11
N THR A 251 7.24 -17.96 6.47
CA THR A 251 5.95 -18.37 7.04
C THR A 251 5.86 -19.89 7.19
N LEU A 252 6.41 -20.63 6.22
CA LEU A 252 6.54 -22.09 6.27
C LEU A 252 7.42 -22.56 7.43
N GLU A 253 8.59 -21.95 7.61
CA GLU A 253 9.50 -22.26 8.71
C GLU A 253 8.83 -22.03 10.08
N GLU A 254 8.14 -20.90 10.25
CA GLU A 254 7.43 -20.56 11.49
C GLU A 254 6.32 -21.58 11.81
N GLN A 255 5.63 -22.12 10.79
CA GLN A 255 4.60 -23.15 10.98
C GLN A 255 5.18 -24.52 11.30
N CYS A 256 6.31 -24.90 10.69
CA CYS A 256 6.97 -26.19 10.93
C CYS A 256 7.60 -26.30 12.34
N VAL A 257 7.97 -25.18 12.96
CA VAL A 257 8.54 -25.16 14.33
C VAL A 257 7.47 -25.29 15.41
N VAL A 258 6.20 -25.00 15.07
CA VAL A 258 5.07 -25.00 16.02
C VAL A 258 4.26 -26.31 15.97
N ALA A 259 4.48 -27.14 14.96
CA ALA A 259 3.86 -28.46 14.79
C ALA A 259 4.65 -29.58 15.48
#